data_AF-A0A7W1UQE0-F1
#
_entry.id   AF-A0A7W1UQE0-F1
#
_cell.length_a   1.000
_cell.length_b   1.000
_cell.length_c   1.000
_cell.angle_alpha   90.00
_cell.angle_beta   90.00
_cell.angle_gamma   90.00
#
_symmetry.space_group_name_H-M   'P 1'
#
loop_
_entity.id
_entity.type
_entity.pdbx_description
1 polymer ?
#
loop_
_entity_poly.entity_id
_entity_poly.type
_entity_poly.pdbx_seq_one_letter_code
_entity_poly.pdbx_strand_id
1 'polypeptide(L)'
;MTDIKELNERIQRESAFVDLLTMEMDKVIVGQKYMVERLLIGLLSNGHILLEGVPGLAKTLAIKSLANTIHANFSRIQFTPDLLPADLIGTMIYSQKKEEFTVKHGPIFANFILADEINRAPAKVQSALLEAMQERQVTIGEQTYKLPNPFLVLATQNPVEQEGTYPLPEAQVDRFMLKVVIGYPSKDDERKIIRQNLASEFPSVNPILHPDDILSARKVV
;
A
#
# COMPACT_ATOMS: atom_id res chain seq x y z
N MET A 1 -36.89 -6.33 10.53
CA MET A 1 -36.17 -7.62 10.39
C MET A 1 -35.86 -7.97 8.93
N THR A 2 -36.68 -7.52 7.96
CA THR A 2 -36.44 -7.72 6.52
C THR A 2 -35.16 -7.02 6.02
N ASP A 3 -34.88 -5.82 6.52
CA ASP A 3 -33.72 -4.99 6.15
C ASP A 3 -32.36 -5.63 6.46
N ILE A 4 -32.20 -6.27 7.63
CA ILE A 4 -30.93 -6.88 8.04
C ILE A 4 -30.62 -8.14 7.24
N LYS A 5 -31.65 -8.90 6.85
CA LYS A 5 -31.46 -10.13 6.07
C LYS A 5 -31.11 -9.80 4.62
N GLU A 6 -31.76 -8.80 4.04
CA GLU A 6 -31.47 -8.29 2.70
C GLU A 6 -30.09 -7.62 2.64
N LEU A 7 -29.72 -6.85 3.67
CA LEU A 7 -28.37 -6.30 3.83
C LEU A 7 -27.32 -7.40 3.97
N ASN A 8 -27.55 -8.43 4.80
CA ASN A 8 -26.61 -9.55 4.94
C ASN A 8 -26.45 -10.35 3.65
N GLU A 9 -27.54 -10.62 2.92
CA GLU A 9 -27.47 -11.30 1.61
C GLU A 9 -26.73 -10.46 0.56
N ARG A 10 -26.89 -9.14 0.60
CA ARG A 10 -26.14 -8.21 -0.25
C ARG A 10 -24.66 -8.15 0.12
N ILE A 11 -24.35 -8.05 1.41
CA ILE A 11 -22.98 -8.14 1.93
C ILE A 11 -22.36 -9.48 1.55
N GLN A 12 -23.08 -10.60 1.61
CA GLN A 12 -22.54 -11.92 1.28
C GLN A 12 -22.23 -12.08 -0.22
N ARG A 13 -23.08 -11.54 -1.10
CA ARG A 13 -22.81 -11.50 -2.55
C ARG A 13 -21.66 -10.57 -2.87
N GLU A 14 -21.64 -9.40 -2.25
CA GLU A 14 -20.58 -8.42 -2.47
C GLU A 14 -19.29 -8.83 -1.75
N SER A 15 -19.28 -9.65 -0.71
CA SER A 15 -18.06 -10.11 -0.04
C SER A 15 -17.39 -11.30 -0.75
N ALA A 16 -18.04 -11.93 -1.73
CA ALA A 16 -17.49 -13.07 -2.44
C ALA A 16 -16.16 -12.76 -3.15
N PHE A 17 -15.93 -11.51 -3.56
CA PHE A 17 -14.64 -11.11 -4.13
C PHE A 17 -13.51 -11.10 -3.10
N VAL A 18 -13.82 -10.94 -1.80
CA VAL A 18 -12.81 -10.96 -0.73
C VAL A 18 -12.19 -12.35 -0.60
N ASP A 19 -13.02 -13.39 -0.69
CA ASP A 19 -12.55 -14.77 -0.71
C ASP A 19 -11.68 -15.03 -1.94
N LEU A 20 -12.09 -14.54 -3.12
CA LEU A 20 -11.31 -14.66 -4.35
C LEU A 20 -9.96 -13.93 -4.24
N LEU A 21 -9.93 -12.71 -3.72
CA LEU A 21 -8.69 -11.96 -3.47
C LEU A 21 -7.78 -12.72 -2.50
N THR A 22 -8.33 -13.25 -1.42
CA THR A 22 -7.57 -14.02 -0.43
C THR A 22 -6.98 -15.28 -1.05
N MET A 23 -7.77 -16.02 -1.83
CA MET A 23 -7.30 -17.20 -2.57
C MET A 23 -6.18 -16.87 -3.55
N GLU A 24 -6.29 -15.75 -4.28
CA GLU A 24 -5.27 -15.34 -5.24
C GLU A 24 -3.98 -14.93 -4.54
N MET A 25 -4.09 -14.22 -3.41
CA MET A 25 -2.97 -13.83 -2.56
C MET A 25 -2.25 -15.03 -1.94
N ASP A 26 -3.00 -16.04 -1.48
CA ASP A 26 -2.46 -17.26 -0.84
C ASP A 26 -1.60 -18.12 -1.81
N LYS A 27 -1.72 -17.93 -3.13
CA LYS A 27 -0.84 -18.59 -4.12
C LYS A 27 0.62 -18.16 -3.95
N VAL A 28 0.84 -16.90 -3.59
CA VAL A 28 2.14 -16.26 -3.59
C VAL A 28 2.62 -15.96 -2.16
N ILE A 29 1.70 -15.73 -1.23
CA ILE A 29 1.99 -15.36 0.15
C ILE A 29 1.80 -16.56 1.06
N VAL A 30 2.90 -17.00 1.71
CA VAL A 30 2.89 -18.16 2.59
C VAL A 30 3.01 -17.75 4.06
N GLY A 31 2.14 -18.29 4.91
CA GLY A 31 2.23 -18.12 6.37
C GLY A 31 1.91 -16.71 6.87
N GLN A 32 1.37 -15.83 6.03
CA GLN A 32 1.13 -14.41 6.36
C GLN A 32 -0.34 -13.99 6.17
N LYS A 33 -1.28 -14.86 6.53
CA LYS A 33 -2.73 -14.59 6.42
C LYS A 33 -3.13 -13.30 7.13
N TYR A 34 -2.57 -13.07 8.31
CA TYR A 34 -2.81 -11.86 9.09
C TYR A 34 -2.44 -10.58 8.31
N MET A 35 -1.31 -10.57 7.60
CA MET A 35 -0.92 -9.40 6.78
C MET A 35 -1.89 -9.19 5.62
N VAL A 36 -2.28 -10.27 4.92
CA VAL A 36 -3.22 -10.22 3.79
C VAL A 36 -4.58 -9.67 4.25
N GLU A 37 -5.13 -10.18 5.36
CA GLU A 37 -6.38 -9.69 5.93
C GLU A 37 -6.32 -8.19 6.26
N ARG A 38 -5.22 -7.72 6.87
CA ARG A 38 -5.05 -6.30 7.20
C ARG A 38 -4.94 -5.43 5.96
N LEU A 39 -4.28 -5.90 4.91
CA LEU A 39 -4.23 -5.21 3.61
C LEU A 39 -5.63 -5.08 2.98
N LEU A 40 -6.42 -6.15 3.00
CA LEU A 40 -7.79 -6.13 2.48
C LEU A 40 -8.69 -5.20 3.30
N ILE A 41 -8.57 -5.22 4.63
CA ILE A 41 -9.29 -4.29 5.50
C ILE A 41 -8.91 -2.84 5.16
N GLY A 42 -7.62 -2.51 5.08
CA GLY A 42 -7.19 -1.15 4.70
C GLY A 42 -7.71 -0.74 3.32
N LEU A 43 -7.70 -1.66 2.37
CA LEU A 43 -8.23 -1.43 1.02
C LEU A 43 -9.74 -1.17 1.04
N LEU A 44 -10.54 -1.92 1.79
CA LEU A 44 -12.00 -1.77 1.81
C LEU A 44 -12.49 -0.64 2.72
N SER A 45 -11.68 -0.21 3.67
CA SER A 45 -11.99 0.89 4.58
C SER A 45 -11.44 2.25 4.11
N ASN A 46 -10.74 2.28 2.97
CA ASN A 46 -10.02 3.46 2.48
C ASN A 46 -8.94 3.97 3.46
N GLY A 47 -8.40 3.05 4.27
CA GLY A 47 -7.37 3.31 5.28
C GLY A 47 -5.95 3.02 4.79
N HIS A 48 -4.98 3.59 5.51
CA HIS A 48 -3.55 3.31 5.34
C HIS A 48 -3.02 2.45 6.47
N ILE A 49 -1.93 1.74 6.21
CA ILE A 49 -1.38 0.73 7.12
C ILE A 49 0.08 1.06 7.43
N LEU A 50 0.40 1.10 8.72
CA LEU A 50 1.77 1.14 9.21
C LEU A 50 2.19 -0.28 9.61
N LEU A 51 3.26 -0.78 9.00
CA LEU A 51 3.75 -2.13 9.19
C LEU A 51 5.10 -2.10 9.90
N GLU A 52 5.12 -2.61 11.13
CA GLU A 52 6.34 -2.84 11.89
C GLU A 52 6.75 -4.29 11.76
N GLY A 53 7.99 -4.52 11.35
CA GLY A 53 8.51 -5.89 11.27
C GLY A 53 9.87 -5.92 10.64
N VAL A 54 10.53 -7.06 10.81
CA VAL A 54 11.86 -7.31 10.27
C VAL A 54 11.87 -7.34 8.74
N PRO A 55 13.03 -7.05 8.10
CA PRO A 55 13.18 -7.17 6.66
C PRO A 55 12.98 -8.62 6.19
N GLY A 56 12.57 -8.79 4.94
CA GLY A 56 12.43 -10.11 4.31
C GLY A 56 11.09 -10.83 4.50
N LEU A 57 10.09 -10.20 5.14
CA LEU A 57 8.77 -10.81 5.41
C LEU A 57 7.75 -10.67 4.27
N ALA A 58 8.19 -10.74 3.01
CA ALA A 58 7.33 -10.67 1.83
C ALA A 58 6.38 -9.45 1.75
N LYS A 59 6.66 -8.35 2.48
CA LYS A 59 5.83 -7.14 2.53
C LYS A 59 5.61 -6.55 1.13
N THR A 60 6.71 -6.39 0.38
CA THR A 60 6.69 -5.92 -1.01
C THR A 60 5.91 -6.85 -1.91
N LEU A 61 6.07 -8.15 -1.73
CA LEU A 61 5.34 -9.15 -2.51
C LEU A 61 3.84 -9.07 -2.23
N ALA A 62 3.43 -8.88 -0.97
CA ALA A 62 2.03 -8.82 -0.60
C ALA A 62 1.31 -7.62 -1.21
N ILE A 63 1.83 -6.40 -1.03
CA ILE A 63 1.17 -5.21 -1.62
C ILE A 63 1.23 -5.21 -3.15
N LYS A 64 2.32 -5.69 -3.76
CA LYS A 64 2.45 -5.78 -5.21
C LYS A 64 1.49 -6.83 -5.78
N SER A 65 1.38 -7.99 -5.15
CA SER A 65 0.40 -9.01 -5.55
C SER A 65 -1.01 -8.47 -5.44
N LEU A 66 -1.36 -7.77 -4.34
CA LEU A 66 -2.68 -7.17 -4.21
C LEU A 66 -2.97 -6.17 -5.33
N ALA A 67 -2.03 -5.27 -5.63
CA ALA A 67 -2.17 -4.32 -6.74
C ALA A 67 -2.40 -5.04 -8.09
N ASN A 68 -1.65 -6.11 -8.35
CA ASN A 68 -1.80 -6.91 -9.57
C ASN A 68 -3.15 -7.64 -9.63
N THR A 69 -3.64 -8.19 -8.50
CA THR A 69 -4.94 -8.88 -8.45
C THR A 69 -6.11 -7.98 -8.80
N ILE A 70 -5.98 -6.67 -8.57
CA ILE A 70 -7.02 -5.68 -8.90
C ILE A 70 -6.64 -4.76 -10.07
N HIS A 71 -5.64 -5.15 -10.86
CA HIS A 71 -5.17 -4.42 -12.05
C HIS A 71 -4.90 -2.93 -11.81
N ALA A 72 -4.23 -2.64 -10.69
CA ALA A 72 -3.96 -1.30 -10.21
C ALA A 72 -2.47 -0.96 -10.22
N ASN A 73 -2.15 0.33 -10.28
CA ASN A 73 -0.77 0.79 -10.30
C ASN A 73 -0.10 0.62 -8.94
N PHE A 74 1.10 0.06 -8.94
CA PHE A 74 1.94 -0.10 -7.75
C PHE A 74 3.20 0.76 -7.87
N SER A 75 3.58 1.39 -6.77
CA SER A 75 4.82 2.13 -6.65
C SER A 75 5.51 1.81 -5.32
N ARG A 76 6.82 1.59 -5.38
CA ARG A 76 7.68 1.40 -4.21
C ARG A 76 8.57 2.62 -4.05
N ILE A 77 8.58 3.16 -2.84
CA ILE A 77 9.34 4.35 -2.47
C ILE A 77 10.19 3.97 -1.28
N GLN A 78 11.50 3.99 -1.46
CA GLN A 78 12.46 3.82 -0.39
C GLN A 78 12.67 5.17 0.27
N PHE A 79 12.41 5.28 1.57
CA PHE A 79 12.67 6.49 2.32
C PHE A 79 14.14 6.50 2.74
N THR A 80 14.83 7.59 2.38
CA THR A 80 16.25 7.80 2.65
C THR A 80 16.46 9.18 3.28
N PRO A 81 17.58 9.41 4.00
CA PRO A 81 17.83 10.69 4.66
C PRO A 81 17.93 11.89 3.72
N ASP A 82 18.27 11.66 2.46
CA ASP A 82 18.45 12.65 1.40
C ASP A 82 17.18 12.89 0.55
N LEU A 83 16.13 12.08 0.75
CA LEU A 83 14.90 12.20 0.00
C LEU A 83 14.25 13.59 0.24
N LEU A 84 13.76 14.23 -0.82
CA LEU A 84 13.03 15.50 -0.72
C LEU A 84 11.52 15.30 -0.91
N PRO A 85 10.67 16.18 -0.36
CA PRO A 85 9.23 16.14 -0.63
C PRO A 85 8.88 16.17 -2.13
N ALA A 86 9.68 16.86 -2.94
CA ALA A 86 9.49 16.95 -4.38
C ALA A 86 9.80 15.63 -5.11
N ASP A 87 10.68 14.78 -4.56
CA ASP A 87 10.96 13.45 -5.13
C ASP A 87 9.80 12.48 -4.88
N LEU A 88 9.03 12.72 -3.82
CA LEU A 88 7.80 12.02 -3.52
C LEU A 88 6.67 12.56 -4.40
N ILE A 89 6.28 13.82 -4.19
CA ILE A 89 5.09 14.42 -4.80
C ILE A 89 5.26 14.62 -6.31
N GLY A 90 6.42 15.08 -6.75
CA GLY A 90 6.66 15.54 -8.11
C GLY A 90 7.16 16.97 -8.16
N THR A 91 7.60 17.40 -9.34
CA THR A 91 8.23 18.71 -9.55
C THR A 91 7.89 19.29 -10.91
N MET A 92 8.10 20.60 -11.08
CA MET A 92 8.02 21.27 -12.36
C MET A 92 9.35 21.08 -13.12
N ILE A 93 9.28 20.54 -14.33
CA ILE A 93 10.43 20.40 -15.22
C ILE A 93 10.27 21.29 -16.44
N TYR A 94 11.33 21.98 -16.85
CA TYR A 94 11.32 22.76 -18.08
C TYR A 94 11.39 21.83 -19.30
N SER A 95 10.36 21.84 -20.13
CA SER A 95 10.31 21.06 -21.36
C SER A 95 10.86 21.89 -22.51
N GLN A 96 12.09 21.62 -22.94
CA GLN A 96 12.70 22.32 -24.09
C GLN A 96 11.87 22.19 -25.37
N LYS A 97 11.16 21.07 -25.56
CA LYS A 97 10.31 20.84 -26.74
C LYS A 97 9.08 21.75 -26.81
N LYS A 98 8.59 22.19 -25.65
CA LYS A 98 7.38 23.00 -25.52
C LYS A 98 7.66 24.43 -25.06
N GLU A 99 8.92 24.72 -24.70
CA GLU A 99 9.35 25.99 -24.11
C GLU A 99 8.52 26.39 -22.88
N GLU A 100 7.99 25.40 -22.15
CA GLU A 100 7.11 25.60 -20.99
C GLU A 100 7.54 24.73 -19.79
N PHE A 101 7.18 25.17 -18.58
CA PHE A 101 7.30 24.34 -17.39
C PHE A 101 6.15 23.32 -17.37
N THR A 102 6.49 22.03 -17.37
CA THR A 102 5.56 20.91 -17.33
C THR A 102 5.67 20.15 -16.02
N VAL A 103 4.57 19.60 -15.53
CA VAL A 103 4.56 18.85 -14.27
C VAL A 103 5.06 17.44 -14.51
N LYS A 104 6.03 17.01 -13.69
CA LYS A 104 6.44 15.61 -13.58
C LYS A 104 5.88 15.04 -12.28
N HIS A 105 4.86 14.19 -12.40
CA HIS A 105 4.30 13.46 -11.26
C HIS A 105 5.35 12.57 -10.61
N GLY A 106 5.39 12.60 -9.28
CA GLY A 106 6.23 11.71 -8.50
C GLY A 106 5.60 10.34 -8.26
N PRO A 107 6.32 9.42 -7.60
CA PRO A 107 5.93 8.03 -7.42
C PRO A 107 4.66 7.80 -6.57
N ILE A 108 4.14 8.81 -5.87
CA ILE A 108 2.88 8.72 -5.10
C ILE A 108 1.66 8.62 -6.03
N PHE A 109 1.77 8.98 -7.30
CA PHE A 109 0.68 8.87 -8.29
C PHE A 109 0.47 7.40 -8.75
N ALA A 110 0.21 6.51 -7.79
CA ALA A 110 -0.16 5.12 -8.00
C ALA A 110 -1.24 4.71 -6.97
N ASN A 111 -1.96 3.64 -7.25
CA ASN A 111 -3.04 3.16 -6.37
C ASN A 111 -2.50 2.55 -5.08
N PHE A 112 -1.36 1.84 -5.17
CA PHE A 112 -0.72 1.19 -4.04
C PHE A 112 0.70 1.72 -3.88
N ILE A 113 0.97 2.30 -2.72
CA ILE A 113 2.29 2.81 -2.35
C ILE A 113 2.88 1.94 -1.25
N LEU A 114 4.06 1.37 -1.50
CA LEU A 114 4.93 0.87 -0.44
C LEU A 114 5.92 1.96 -0.06
N ALA A 115 5.76 2.56 1.11
CA ALA A 115 6.69 3.52 1.68
C ALA A 115 7.63 2.79 2.64
N ASP A 116 8.76 2.31 2.11
CA ASP A 116 9.70 1.48 2.86
C ASP A 116 10.58 2.35 3.77
N GLU A 117 10.68 1.98 5.04
CA GLU A 117 11.53 2.63 6.05
C GLU A 117 11.21 4.12 6.22
N ILE A 118 9.93 4.46 6.37
CA ILE A 118 9.45 5.85 6.48
C ILE A 118 10.18 6.65 7.58
N ASN A 119 10.65 5.98 8.62
CA ASN A 119 11.44 6.55 9.69
C ASN A 119 12.87 6.95 9.29
N ARG A 120 13.36 6.67 8.07
CA ARG A 120 14.71 7.10 7.63
C ARG A 120 14.71 8.48 6.95
N ALA A 121 13.57 8.97 6.48
CA ALA A 121 13.50 10.28 5.86
C ALA A 121 13.23 11.39 6.90
N PRO A 122 13.63 12.63 6.61
CA PRO A 122 13.32 13.78 7.46
C PRO A 122 11.81 14.00 7.64
N ALA A 123 11.42 14.61 8.76
CA ALA A 123 10.03 14.88 9.11
C ALA A 123 9.22 15.63 8.02
N LYS A 124 9.89 16.46 7.20
CA LYS A 124 9.24 17.16 6.07
C LYS A 124 8.75 16.20 4.98
N VAL A 125 9.52 15.15 4.68
CA VAL A 125 9.16 14.13 3.69
C VAL A 125 8.04 13.25 4.22
N GLN A 126 8.14 12.86 5.50
CA GLN A 126 7.08 12.12 6.20
C GLN A 126 5.77 12.92 6.15
N SER A 127 5.82 14.21 6.47
CA SER A 127 4.65 15.10 6.43
C SER A 127 4.04 15.19 5.03
N ALA A 128 4.86 15.26 3.97
CA ALA A 128 4.38 15.27 2.58
C ALA A 128 3.60 13.99 2.21
N LEU A 129 4.06 12.82 2.66
CA LEU A 129 3.31 11.57 2.47
C LEU A 129 2.00 11.58 3.27
N LEU A 130 2.05 12.00 4.52
CA LEU A 130 0.89 12.02 5.42
C LEU A 130 -0.18 13.03 4.96
N GLU A 131 0.23 14.16 4.39
CA GLU A 131 -0.69 15.13 3.78
C GLU A 131 -1.41 14.52 2.58
N ALA A 132 -0.67 13.86 1.67
CA ALA A 132 -1.27 13.11 0.57
C ALA A 132 -2.22 11.99 1.04
N MET A 133 -1.86 11.31 2.13
CA MET A 133 -2.70 10.32 2.79
C MET A 133 -3.96 10.91 3.44
N GLN A 134 -4.00 12.20 3.76
CA GLN A 134 -5.20 12.80 4.34
C GLN A 134 -6.06 13.46 3.26
N GLU A 135 -5.42 14.25 2.40
CA GLU A 135 -6.10 15.12 1.43
C GLU A 135 -6.44 14.41 0.13
N ARG A 136 -5.83 13.23 -0.15
CA ARG A 136 -6.01 12.48 -1.41
C ARG A 136 -5.67 13.29 -2.66
N GLN A 137 -4.88 14.34 -2.50
CA GLN A 137 -4.41 15.23 -3.53
C GLN A 137 -3.08 15.85 -3.10
N VAL A 138 -2.36 16.40 -4.05
CA VAL A 138 -1.10 17.11 -3.82
C VAL A 138 -1.02 18.32 -4.71
N THR A 139 -0.33 19.37 -4.25
CA THR A 139 -0.12 20.59 -5.02
C THR A 139 1.32 20.64 -5.52
N ILE A 140 1.49 20.84 -6.83
CA ILE A 140 2.79 20.98 -7.49
C ILE A 140 2.80 22.33 -8.19
N GLY A 141 3.67 23.24 -7.74
CA GLY A 141 3.61 24.64 -8.17
C GLY A 141 2.29 25.28 -7.72
N GLU A 142 1.50 25.75 -8.68
CA GLU A 142 0.20 26.39 -8.43
C GLU A 142 -1.01 25.45 -8.69
N GLN A 143 -0.77 24.23 -9.19
CA GLN A 143 -1.83 23.31 -9.58
C GLN A 143 -1.96 22.15 -8.59
N THR A 144 -3.20 21.83 -8.23
CA THR A 144 -3.54 20.69 -7.37
C THR A 144 -3.97 19.50 -8.22
N TYR A 145 -3.41 18.33 -7.91
CA TYR A 145 -3.64 17.07 -8.61
C TYR A 145 -4.21 16.03 -7.65
N LYS A 146 -5.31 15.40 -8.06
CA LYS A 146 -5.90 14.30 -7.30
C LYS A 146 -5.09 13.02 -7.46
N LEU A 147 -5.02 12.24 -6.38
CA LEU A 147 -4.40 10.92 -6.41
C LEU A 147 -5.36 9.87 -7.00
N PRO A 148 -4.84 8.77 -7.57
CA PRO A 148 -5.66 7.69 -8.10
C PRO A 148 -6.58 7.09 -7.03
N ASN A 149 -7.74 6.57 -7.42
CA ASN A 149 -8.63 5.83 -6.53
C ASN A 149 -8.72 4.37 -6.98
N PRO A 150 -8.65 3.38 -6.06
CA PRO A 150 -8.32 3.52 -4.64
C PRO A 150 -6.87 3.97 -4.42
N PHE A 151 -6.60 4.60 -3.28
CA PHE A 151 -5.26 5.02 -2.83
C PHE A 151 -4.94 4.37 -1.47
N LEU A 152 -4.03 3.39 -1.46
CA LEU A 152 -3.58 2.71 -0.26
C LEU A 152 -2.07 2.89 -0.09
N VAL A 153 -1.68 3.21 1.14
CA VAL A 153 -0.27 3.37 1.53
C VAL A 153 0.02 2.32 2.59
N LEU A 154 1.01 1.48 2.32
CA LEU A 154 1.63 0.60 3.28
C LEU A 154 3.00 1.20 3.62
N ALA A 155 3.10 1.83 4.78
CA ALA A 155 4.38 2.34 5.27
C ALA A 155 5.05 1.27 6.14
N THR A 156 6.37 1.11 6.03
CA THR A 156 7.13 0.19 6.89
C THR A 156 8.04 0.97 7.84
N GLN A 157 8.21 0.44 9.04
CA GLN A 157 9.22 0.89 9.99
C GLN A 157 10.00 -0.32 10.48
N ASN A 158 11.33 -0.19 10.51
CA ASN A 158 12.20 -1.19 11.12
C ASN A 158 12.52 -0.74 12.56
N PRO A 159 12.00 -1.44 13.58
CA PRO A 159 12.17 -1.03 14.98
C PRO A 159 13.62 -1.22 15.50
N VAL A 160 14.45 -1.98 14.79
CA VAL A 160 15.81 -2.33 15.25
C VAL A 160 16.85 -1.30 14.82
N GLU A 161 16.55 -0.46 13.83
CA GLU A 161 17.50 0.48 13.23
C GLU A 161 17.44 1.84 13.97
N GLN A 162 18.43 2.09 14.83
CA GLN A 162 18.45 3.29 15.69
C GLN A 162 19.33 4.43 15.14
N GLU A 163 20.24 4.15 14.21
CA GLU A 163 21.09 5.19 13.63
C GLU A 163 20.42 5.88 12.44
N GLY A 164 20.38 7.21 12.47
CA GLY A 164 19.85 8.02 11.35
C GLY A 164 18.35 7.90 11.13
N THR A 165 17.57 7.54 12.17
CA THR A 165 16.12 7.45 12.09
C THR A 165 15.40 8.61 12.81
N TYR A 166 14.32 9.04 12.20
CA TYR A 166 13.36 10.04 12.65
C TYR A 166 12.04 9.32 12.97
N PRO A 167 11.78 8.98 14.24
CA PRO A 167 10.57 8.26 14.61
C PRO A 167 9.34 9.12 14.28
N LEU A 168 8.27 8.46 13.81
CA LEU A 168 6.98 9.12 13.63
C LEU A 168 6.43 9.50 15.02
N PRO A 169 6.12 10.79 15.28
CA PRO A 169 5.36 11.19 16.46
C PRO A 169 4.02 10.45 16.52
N GLU A 170 3.48 10.26 17.72
CA GLU A 170 2.20 9.56 17.93
C GLU A 170 1.05 10.15 17.09
N ALA A 171 0.98 11.48 17.01
CA ALA A 171 0.01 12.18 16.16
C ALA A 171 0.15 11.89 14.65
N GLN A 172 1.32 11.45 14.18
CA GLN A 172 1.52 11.03 12.79
C GLN A 172 1.16 9.55 12.60
N VAL A 173 1.45 8.72 13.60
CA VAL A 173 1.05 7.29 13.61
C VAL A 173 -0.49 7.16 13.58
N ASP A 174 -1.20 8.05 14.26
CA ASP A 174 -2.68 8.07 14.31
C ASP A 174 -3.35 8.24 12.93
N ARG A 175 -2.61 8.76 11.93
CA ARG A 175 -3.10 8.85 10.54
C ARG A 175 -3.12 7.52 9.80
N PHE A 176 -2.50 6.49 10.37
CA PHE A 176 -2.61 5.12 9.88
C PHE A 176 -3.76 4.44 10.62
N MET A 177 -4.69 3.89 9.87
CA MET A 177 -5.84 3.18 10.43
C MET A 177 -5.42 1.93 11.21
N LEU A 178 -4.38 1.25 10.72
CA LEU A 178 -3.90 0.01 11.30
C LEU A 178 -2.39 0.08 11.49
N LYS A 179 -1.95 -0.24 12.71
CA LYS A 179 -0.56 -0.60 13.00
C LYS A 179 -0.46 -2.12 13.08
N VAL A 180 0.30 -2.71 12.18
CA VAL A 180 0.44 -4.16 12.01
C VAL A 180 1.86 -4.58 12.35
N VAL A 181 2.01 -5.39 13.40
CA VAL A 181 3.30 -5.96 13.80
C VAL A 181 3.42 -7.36 13.22
N ILE A 182 4.47 -7.61 12.45
CA ILE A 182 4.71 -8.90 11.78
C ILE A 182 6.02 -9.52 12.27
N GLY A 183 5.92 -10.76 12.75
CA GLY A 183 7.04 -11.60 13.14
C GLY A 183 7.55 -12.51 12.02
N TYR A 184 8.59 -13.29 12.33
CA TYR A 184 9.08 -14.33 11.42
C TYR A 184 8.04 -15.42 11.18
N PRO A 185 7.99 -16.01 9.96
CA PRO A 185 7.12 -17.14 9.67
C PRO A 185 7.47 -18.35 10.53
N SER A 186 6.53 -19.29 10.64
CA SER A 186 6.81 -20.59 11.26
C SER A 186 7.88 -21.35 10.47
N LYS A 187 8.59 -22.29 11.10
CA LYS A 187 9.60 -23.13 10.42
C LYS A 187 9.01 -23.87 9.21
N ASP A 188 7.75 -24.27 9.28
CA ASP A 188 7.10 -24.98 8.18
C ASP A 188 6.72 -24.04 7.03
N ASP A 189 6.33 -22.80 7.34
CA ASP A 189 6.10 -21.78 6.32
C ASP A 189 7.40 -21.30 5.69
N GLU A 190 8.47 -21.16 6.48
CA GLU A 190 9.82 -20.85 5.96
C GLU A 190 10.32 -21.94 5.01
N ARG A 191 10.11 -23.22 5.35
CA ARG A 191 10.41 -24.35 4.43
C ARG A 191 9.63 -24.25 3.12
N LYS A 192 8.35 -23.89 3.16
CA LYS A 192 7.53 -23.69 1.96
C LYS A 192 8.04 -22.51 1.13
N ILE A 193 8.40 -21.40 1.78
CA ILE A 193 8.99 -20.21 1.12
C ILE A 193 10.29 -20.62 0.41
N ILE A 194 11.19 -21.36 1.07
CA ILE A 194 12.43 -21.85 0.45
C ILE A 194 12.11 -22.75 -0.75
N ARG A 195 11.19 -23.70 -0.61
CA ARG A 195 10.78 -24.58 -1.72
C ARG A 195 10.21 -23.82 -2.91
N GLN A 196 9.38 -22.80 -2.67
CA GLN A 196 8.85 -21.93 -3.73
C GLN A 196 9.96 -21.12 -4.40
N ASN A 197 10.93 -20.61 -3.64
CA ASN A 197 12.05 -19.85 -4.19
C ASN A 197 13.02 -20.71 -5.02
N LEU A 198 13.05 -22.02 -4.77
CA LEU A 198 13.87 -22.99 -5.52
C LEU A 198 13.15 -23.55 -6.76
N ALA A 199 11.85 -23.28 -6.92
CA ALA A 199 11.11 -23.73 -8.09
C ALA A 199 11.52 -22.94 -9.34
N SER A 200 11.47 -23.58 -10.51
CA SER A 200 11.79 -22.93 -11.79
C SER A 200 10.83 -21.80 -12.16
N GLU A 201 9.59 -21.87 -11.67
CA GLU A 201 8.55 -20.87 -11.86
C GLU A 201 8.04 -20.38 -10.51
N PHE A 202 8.08 -19.07 -10.30
CA PHE A 202 7.46 -18.45 -9.15
C PHE A 202 5.95 -18.34 -9.38
N PRO A 203 5.12 -18.67 -8.38
CA PRO A 203 3.69 -18.47 -8.48
C PRO A 203 3.40 -16.98 -8.71
N SER A 204 2.52 -16.70 -9.66
CA SER A 204 2.04 -15.35 -9.97
C SER A 204 0.55 -15.24 -9.67
N VAL A 205 0.13 -14.01 -9.38
CA VAL A 205 -1.27 -13.67 -9.26
C VAL A 205 -1.85 -13.26 -10.60
N ASN A 206 -3.12 -13.54 -10.82
CA ASN A 206 -3.89 -13.11 -11.98
C ASN A 206 -4.71 -11.87 -11.62
N PRO A 207 -4.88 -10.91 -12.55
CA PRO A 207 -5.83 -9.83 -12.37
C PRO A 207 -7.24 -10.42 -12.42
N ILE A 208 -7.96 -10.35 -11.31
CA ILE A 208 -9.32 -10.87 -11.16
C ILE A 208 -10.35 -9.76 -10.97
N LEU A 209 -9.92 -8.54 -10.64
CA LEU A 209 -10.76 -7.36 -10.44
C LEU A 209 -10.10 -6.12 -11.07
N HIS A 210 -10.86 -5.04 -11.13
CA HIS A 210 -10.40 -3.69 -11.44
C HIS A 210 -10.56 -2.74 -10.24
N PRO A 211 -9.89 -1.57 -10.25
CA PRO A 211 -10.02 -0.57 -9.20
C PRO A 211 -11.48 -0.16 -8.90
N ASP A 212 -12.32 -0.07 -9.92
CA ASP A 212 -13.73 0.34 -9.80
C ASP A 212 -14.59 -0.67 -9.04
N ASP A 213 -14.22 -1.96 -9.06
CA ASP A 213 -14.91 -2.99 -8.30
C ASP A 213 -14.71 -2.78 -6.80
N ILE A 214 -13.49 -2.40 -6.39
CA ILE A 214 -13.17 -2.05 -5.00
C ILE A 214 -13.94 -0.80 -4.58
N LEU A 215 -14.05 0.21 -5.44
CA LEU A 215 -14.81 1.42 -5.15
C LEU A 215 -16.31 1.15 -5.02
N SER A 216 -16.83 0.16 -5.75
CA SER A 216 -18.22 -0.27 -5.64
C SER A 216 -18.46 -0.99 -4.32
N ALA A 217 -17.57 -1.92 -3.94
CA ALA A 217 -17.63 -2.64 -2.68
C ALA A 217 -17.58 -1.71 -1.45
N ARG A 218 -16.75 -0.66 -1.49
CA ARG A 218 -16.65 0.37 -0.43
C ARG A 218 -17.95 1.12 -0.14
N LYS A 219 -18.96 1.07 -1.03
CA LYS A 219 -20.25 1.76 -0.83
C LYS A 219 -21.25 0.92 -0.05
N VAL A 220 -20.99 -0.38 0.09
CA VAL A 220 -21.92 -1.34 0.69
C VAL A 220 -21.48 -1.75 2.10
N VAL A 221 -20.20 -1.56 2.41
CA VAL A 221 -19.61 -1.66 3.75
C VAL A 221 -19.69 -0.29 4.45
#